data_AF-A0A059LLU9-F1
#
_entry.id   AF-A0A059LLU9-F1
#
_cell.length_a   1.000
_cell.length_b   1.000
_cell.length_c   1.000
_cell.angle_alpha   90.00
_cell.angle_beta   90.00
_cell.angle_gamma   90.00
#
_symmetry.space_group_name_H-M   'P 1'
#
loop_
_entity.id
_entity.type
_entity.pdbx_description
1 polymer ?
#
loop_
_entity_poly.entity_id
_entity_poly.type
_entity_poly.pdbx_seq_one_letter_code
_entity_poly.pdbx_strand_id
1 'polypeptide(L)'
;MERPQILILYRQILKAAKLFPSVKRNAIIQDIKLEFRAHKSLADPQKIRKELELAVRSLDQLQSYANLNRTASEWELSLRGPL
;
A
#
# COMPACT_ATOMS: atom_id res chain seq x y z
N MET A 1 12.00 -5.77 -13.64
CA MET A 1 10.88 -6.30 -12.85
C MET A 1 9.82 -6.71 -13.85
N GLU A 2 9.40 -7.98 -13.83
CA GLU A 2 8.49 -8.55 -14.83
C GLU A 2 7.03 -8.18 -14.51
N ARG A 3 6.16 -8.16 -15.52
CA ARG A 3 4.73 -7.81 -15.37
C ARG A 3 4.01 -8.53 -14.22
N PRO A 4 4.24 -9.82 -13.94
CA PRO A 4 3.65 -10.50 -12.78
C PRO A 4 4.06 -9.89 -11.43
N GLN A 5 5.32 -9.46 -11.29
CA GLN A 5 5.86 -8.86 -10.08
C GLN A 5 5.21 -7.49 -9.81
N ILE A 6 4.96 -6.71 -10.87
CA ILE A 6 4.23 -5.43 -10.79
C ILE A 6 2.80 -5.66 -10.28
N LEU A 7 2.11 -6.72 -10.74
CA LEU A 7 0.78 -7.06 -10.27
C LEU A 7 0.76 -7.52 -8.80
N ILE A 8 1.80 -8.21 -8.35
CA ILE A 8 1.96 -8.58 -6.94
C ILE A 8 2.14 -7.33 -6.09
N LEU A 9 3.04 -6.43 -6.49
CA LEU A 9 3.28 -5.15 -5.81
C LEU A 9 1.99 -4.32 -5.69
N TYR A 10 1.26 -4.17 -6.80
CA TYR A 10 -0.04 -3.51 -6.82
C TYR A 10 -1.03 -4.09 -5.80
N ARG A 11 -1.15 -5.43 -5.74
CA ARG A 11 -2.03 -6.10 -4.76
C ARG A 11 -1.59 -5.87 -3.32
N GLN A 12 -0.29 -5.87 -3.05
CA GLN A 12 0.27 -5.61 -1.73
C GLN A 12 -0.03 -4.18 -1.29
N ILE A 13 0.17 -3.19 -2.17
CA ILE A 13 -0.15 -1.78 -1.91
C ILE A 13 -1.63 -1.62 -1.59
N LEU A 14 -2.53 -2.21 -2.40
CA LEU A 14 -3.96 -2.14 -2.13
C LEU A 14 -4.35 -2.81 -0.80
N LYS A 15 -3.70 -3.91 -0.41
CA LYS A 15 -3.91 -4.54 0.90
C LYS A 15 -3.48 -3.61 2.04
N ALA A 16 -2.30 -3.01 1.94
CA ALA A 16 -1.78 -2.10 2.96
C ALA A 16 -2.64 -0.83 3.07
N ALA A 17 -3.02 -0.23 1.94
CA ALA A 17 -3.89 0.94 1.89
C ALA A 17 -5.26 0.69 2.55
N LYS A 18 -5.82 -0.52 2.44
CA LYS A 18 -7.08 -0.88 3.14
C LYS A 18 -6.98 -0.84 4.66
N LEU A 19 -5.80 -1.10 5.21
CA LEU A 19 -5.54 -1.07 6.65
C LEU A 19 -5.09 0.31 7.16
N PHE A 20 -4.91 1.27 6.25
CA PHE A 20 -4.40 2.59 6.59
C PHE A 20 -5.44 3.37 7.43
N PRO A 21 -5.06 3.85 8.64
CA PRO A 21 -5.97 4.53 9.55
C PRO A 21 -6.19 5.99 9.14
N SER A 22 -6.91 6.21 8.04
CA SER A 22 -7.21 7.54 7.51
C SER A 22 -8.65 7.66 7.02
N VAL A 23 -9.29 8.78 7.30
CA VAL A 23 -10.60 9.15 6.71
C VAL A 23 -10.54 9.27 5.18
N LYS A 24 -9.35 9.55 4.62
CA LYS A 24 -9.12 9.64 3.17
C LYS A 24 -8.76 8.30 2.52
N ARG A 25 -8.80 7.18 3.27
CA ARG A 25 -8.41 5.85 2.77
C ARG A 25 -9.02 5.49 1.42
N ASN A 26 -10.31 5.74 1.23
CA ASN A 26 -10.98 5.41 -0.03
C ASN A 26 -10.46 6.24 -1.21
N ALA A 27 -10.17 7.53 -0.99
CA ALA A 27 -9.55 8.39 -1.99
C ALA A 27 -8.13 7.88 -2.34
N ILE A 28 -7.30 7.59 -1.33
CA ILE A 28 -5.96 7.03 -1.51
C ILE A 28 -6.00 5.74 -2.36
N ILE A 29 -6.93 4.83 -2.06
CA ILE A 29 -7.11 3.59 -2.84
C ILE A 29 -7.48 3.90 -4.30
N GLN A 30 -8.33 4.90 -4.55
CA GLN A 30 -8.70 5.27 -5.92
C GLN A 30 -7.52 5.90 -6.67
N ASP A 31 -6.77 6.77 -6.01
CA ASP A 31 -5.59 7.41 -6.61
C ASP A 31 -4.55 6.36 -7.04
N ILE A 32 -4.26 5.39 -6.16
CA ILE A 32 -3.36 4.26 -6.48
C ILE A 32 -3.86 3.48 -7.71
N LYS A 33 -5.17 3.21 -7.80
CA LYS A 33 -5.74 2.52 -8.96
C LYS A 33 -5.60 3.34 -10.25
N LEU A 34 -5.84 4.64 -10.17
CA LEU A 34 -5.74 5.55 -11.31
C LEU A 34 -4.30 5.64 -11.82
N GLU A 35 -3.34 5.76 -10.91
CA GLU A 35 -1.91 5.86 -11.23
C GLU A 35 -1.40 4.57 -11.91
N PHE A 36 -1.67 3.39 -11.34
CA PHE A 36 -1.31 2.12 -11.98
C PHE A 36 -2.00 1.92 -13.34
N ARG A 37 -3.23 2.43 -13.51
CA ARG A 37 -3.94 2.37 -14.79
C ARG A 37 -3.32 3.32 -15.82
N ALA A 38 -2.96 4.53 -15.41
CA ALA A 38 -2.32 5.53 -16.27
C ALA A 38 -0.94 5.05 -16.76
N HIS A 39 -0.19 4.35 -15.92
CA HIS A 39 1.13 3.81 -16.26
C HIS A 39 1.09 2.45 -16.97
N LYS A 40 -0.09 1.89 -17.27
CA LYS A 40 -0.22 0.58 -17.94
C LYS A 40 0.50 0.51 -19.29
N SER A 41 0.58 1.62 -20.01
CA SER A 41 1.21 1.73 -21.33
C SER A 41 2.59 2.39 -21.30
N LEU A 42 3.20 2.55 -20.12
CA LEU A 42 4.57 3.04 -20.03
C LEU A 42 5.51 2.03 -20.69
N ALA A 43 6.27 2.48 -21.69
CA ALA A 43 7.27 1.67 -22.40
C ALA A 43 8.71 2.09 -22.09
N ASP A 44 8.90 3.28 -21.50
CA ASP A 44 10.20 3.82 -21.15
C ASP A 44 10.77 3.09 -19.91
N PRO A 45 11.88 2.33 -20.04
CA PRO A 45 12.44 1.54 -18.94
C PRO A 45 12.90 2.39 -17.75
N GLN A 46 13.36 3.62 -17.98
CA GLN A 46 13.82 4.52 -16.91
C GLN A 46 12.64 5.03 -16.08
N LYS A 47 11.56 5.41 -16.75
CA LYS A 47 10.33 5.82 -16.07
C LYS A 47 9.71 4.66 -15.31
N ILE A 48 9.66 3.46 -15.92
CA ILE A 48 9.16 2.25 -15.22
C ILE A 48 9.94 2.01 -13.93
N ARG A 49 11.28 2.09 -13.96
CA ARG A 49 12.10 1.94 -12.75
C ARG A 49 11.75 2.96 -11.69
N LYS A 50 11.65 4.24 -12.05
CA LYS A 50 11.32 5.32 -11.12
C LYS A 50 9.94 5.12 -10.48
N GLU A 51 8.93 4.75 -11.26
CA GLU A 51 7.58 4.47 -10.75
C GLU A 51 7.57 3.25 -9.82
N LEU A 52 8.35 2.22 -10.12
CA LEU A 52 8.47 1.04 -9.25
C LEU A 52 9.18 1.37 -7.94
N GLU A 53 10.25 2.17 -7.97
CA GLU A 53 10.92 2.63 -6.76
C GLU A 53 9.98 3.44 -5.87
N LEU A 54 9.18 4.33 -6.46
CA LEU A 54 8.15 5.08 -5.75
C LEU A 54 7.13 4.13 -5.12
N ALA A 55 6.58 3.19 -5.90
CA ALA A 55 5.58 2.24 -5.43
C ALA A 55 6.09 1.36 -4.28
N VAL A 56 7.34 0.91 -4.32
CA VAL A 56 7.97 0.14 -3.24
C VAL A 56 8.11 0.99 -1.97
N ARG A 57 8.55 2.24 -2.08
CA ARG A 57 8.64 3.16 -0.92
C ARG A 57 7.27 3.46 -0.32
N SER A 58 6.26 3.68 -1.17
CA SER A 58 4.89 3.92 -0.71
C SER A 58 4.30 2.69 -0.01
N LEU A 59 4.61 1.47 -0.47
CA LEU A 59 4.22 0.24 0.22
C LEU A 59 4.80 0.19 1.63
N ASP A 60 6.09 0.45 1.78
CA ASP A 60 6.80 0.42 3.06
C ASP A 60 6.20 1.42 4.06
N GLN A 61 5.89 2.63 3.58
CA GLN A 61 5.18 3.64 4.39
C GLN A 61 3.80 3.15 4.82
N LEU A 62 2.98 2.66 3.90
CA LEU A 62 1.63 2.15 4.21
C LEU A 62 1.68 0.98 5.21
N GLN A 63 2.63 0.08 5.06
CA GLN A 63 2.84 -1.05 5.96
C GLN A 63 3.29 -0.60 7.35
N SER A 64 4.17 0.40 7.43
CA SER A 64 4.59 0.99 8.71
C SER A 64 3.38 1.47 9.51
N TYR A 65 2.46 2.22 8.88
CA TYR A 65 1.24 2.67 9.54
C TYR A 65 0.24 1.56 9.84
N ALA A 66 0.12 0.56 8.97
CA ALA A 66 -0.75 -0.59 9.20
C ALA A 66 -0.26 -1.45 10.39
N ASN A 67 1.05 -1.66 10.51
CA ASN A 67 1.66 -2.40 11.62
C ASN A 67 1.55 -1.63 12.94
N LEU A 68 1.73 -0.30 12.92
CA LEU A 68 1.47 0.53 14.11
C LEU A 68 0.02 0.36 14.61
N ASN A 69 -0.95 0.29 13.70
CA ASN A 69 -2.35 0.06 14.05
C ASN A 69 -2.59 -1.36 14.61
N ARG A 70 -1.92 -2.38 14.05
CA ARG A 70 -1.99 -3.75 14.57
C ARG A 70 -1.45 -3.82 16.00
N THR A 71 -0.28 -3.23 16.25
CA THR A 71 0.30 -3.17 17.59
C THR A 71 -0.60 -2.36 18.53
N ALA A 72 -1.10 -1.19 18.13
CA ALA A 72 -2.04 -0.41 18.95
C ALA A 72 -3.31 -1.19 19.31
N SER A 73 -3.88 -1.94 18.36
CA SER A 73 -5.05 -2.80 18.57
C SER A 73 -4.74 -3.99 19.51
N GLU A 74 -3.54 -4.57 19.41
CA GLU A 74 -3.08 -5.67 20.28
C GLU A 74 -2.86 -5.19 21.72
N TRP A 75 -2.31 -3.98 21.90
CA TRP A 75 -2.20 -3.33 23.20
C TRP A 75 -3.56 -2.98 23.81
N GLU A 76 -4.53 -2.50 23.01
CA GLU A 76 -5.89 -2.21 23.51
C GLU A 76 -6.63 -3.48 23.96
N LEU A 77 -6.47 -4.61 23.25
CA LEU A 77 -7.04 -5.91 23.63
C LEU A 77 -6.40 -6.47 24.92
N SER A 78 -5.09 -6.31 25.09
CA SER A 78 -4.39 -6.76 26.31
C SER A 78 -4.83 -5.99 27.56
N LEU A 79 -5.17 -4.70 27.42
CA LEU A 79 -5.63 -3.85 28.53
C LEU A 79 -7.08 -4.10 28.95
N ARG A 80 -7.90 -4.76 28.11
CA ARG A 80 -9.32 -5.00 28.43
C ARG A 80 -9.62 -6.34 29.12
N GLY A 81 -8.63 -7.23 29.26
CA GLY A 81 -8.75 -8.50 30.00
C GLY A 81 -9.77 -9.50 29.41
N PRO A 82 -9.55 -10.82 29.52
CA PRO A 82 -10.58 -11.79 29.15
C PRO A 82 -11.75 -11.70 30.13
N LEU A 83 -12.98 -11.67 29.58
CA LEU A 83 -14.23 -11.80 30.32
C LEU A 83 -14.31 -13.13 31.06
#